data_AF-A0A430QLI5-F1
#
_entry.id   AF-A0A430QLI5-F1
#
_cell.length_a   1.000
_cell.length_b   1.000
_cell.length_c   1.000
_cell.angle_alpha   90.00
_cell.angle_beta   90.00
_cell.angle_gamma   90.00
#
_symmetry.space_group_name_H-M   'P 1'
#
loop_
_entity.id
_entity.type
_entity.pdbx_description
1 polymer ?
#
loop_
_entity_poly.entity_id
_entity_poly.type
_entity_poly.pdbx_seq_one_letter_code
_entity_poly.pdbx_strand_id
1 'polypeptide(L)'
;MWNFHILLSTKLAEVLKFKQPFRTRIYHFALQPKMIKYNESIDPEDPRLVKAVAPAQKWEHTGSNFDELVSRIVGMMTIRGEREVARNVMRMTFREIKLIQVHISESNATVINPTTVIHEAVKNCTPLLLLQSVPRGGILYKVII
;
A
#
# COMPACT_ATOMS: atom_id res chain seq x y z
N MET A 1 45.51 -4.78 -45.33
CA MET A 1 46.07 -4.69 -43.97
C MET A 1 45.80 -3.26 -43.49
N TRP A 2 44.89 -2.92 -42.57
CA TRP A 2 44.23 -3.60 -41.44
C TRP A 2 42.83 -3.00 -41.24
N ASN A 3 41.80 -3.85 -41.02
CA ASN A 3 40.48 -3.43 -40.56
C ASN A 3 40.46 -3.49 -39.03
N PHE A 4 40.42 -2.36 -38.35
CA PHE A 4 40.14 -2.31 -36.91
C PHE A 4 38.63 -2.23 -36.70
N HIS A 5 38.00 -3.41 -36.53
CA HIS A 5 36.69 -3.49 -35.91
C HIS A 5 36.82 -3.09 -34.43
N ILE A 6 36.37 -1.88 -34.11
CA ILE A 6 36.14 -1.47 -32.73
C ILE A 6 34.88 -2.20 -32.26
N LEU A 7 35.05 -3.38 -31.69
CA LEU A 7 34.04 -4.03 -30.87
C LEU A 7 33.93 -3.21 -29.57
N LEU A 8 33.14 -2.13 -29.62
CA LEU A 8 32.74 -1.41 -28.41
C LEU A 8 31.91 -2.39 -27.58
N SER A 9 32.54 -2.93 -26.54
CA SER A 9 31.98 -3.88 -25.58
C SER A 9 30.57 -3.48 -25.16
N THR A 10 29.57 -4.22 -25.64
CA THR A 10 28.16 -4.06 -25.25
C THR A 10 27.96 -4.28 -23.75
N LYS A 11 28.91 -4.92 -23.06
CA LYS A 11 28.90 -5.07 -21.61
C LYS A 11 29.19 -3.78 -20.83
N LEU A 12 29.92 -2.81 -21.40
CA LEU A 12 30.18 -1.53 -20.72
C LEU A 12 28.96 -0.59 -20.73
N ALA A 13 28.06 -0.75 -21.71
CA ALA A 13 26.85 0.06 -21.80
C ALA A 13 25.79 -0.31 -20.75
N GLU A 14 25.76 -1.55 -20.28
CA GLU A 14 24.86 -1.97 -19.19
C GLU A 14 25.30 -1.44 -17.82
N VAL A 15 26.62 -1.29 -17.61
CA VAL A 15 27.20 -0.76 -16.36
C VAL A 15 26.91 0.74 -16.18
N LEU A 16 26.64 1.47 -17.26
CA LEU A 16 26.38 2.91 -17.25
C LEU A 16 24.91 3.30 -17.48
N LYS A 17 23.95 2.41 -17.19
CA LYS A 17 22.56 2.83 -16.99
C LYS A 17 22.43 3.48 -15.61
N PHE A 18 22.95 4.70 -15.47
CA PHE A 18 22.65 5.56 -14.33
C PHE A 18 21.15 5.85 -14.34
N LYS A 19 20.38 5.04 -13.60
CA LYS A 19 18.96 5.28 -13.39
C LYS A 19 18.85 6.53 -12.53
N GLN A 20 18.50 7.65 -13.16
CA GLN A 20 18.35 8.91 -12.44
C GLN A 20 17.42 8.69 -11.23
N PRO A 21 17.84 9.08 -10.01
CA PRO A 21 16.97 8.96 -8.85
C PRO A 21 15.75 9.85 -9.06
N PHE A 22 14.56 9.30 -8.80
CA PHE A 22 13.32 10.06 -8.85
C PHE A 22 13.39 11.17 -7.78
N ARG A 23 13.55 12.41 -8.23
CA ARG A 23 13.69 13.59 -7.36
C ARG A 23 12.33 13.92 -6.74
N THR A 24 12.08 13.47 -5.52
CA THR A 24 10.91 13.87 -4.74
C THR A 24 11.10 15.27 -4.13
N ARG A 25 10.01 15.90 -3.68
CA ARG A 25 10.00 17.24 -3.05
C ARG A 25 10.59 17.23 -1.61
N ILE A 26 10.96 16.07 -1.07
CA ILE A 26 11.38 15.90 0.33
C ILE A 26 12.91 15.93 0.39
N TYR A 27 13.47 16.99 0.99
CA TYR A 27 14.93 17.25 1.04
C TYR A 27 15.69 16.37 2.07
N HIS A 28 14.97 15.68 2.95
CA HIS A 28 15.53 14.69 3.88
C HIS A 28 14.98 13.31 3.53
N PHE A 29 15.80 12.45 2.94
CA PHE A 29 15.43 11.06 2.58
C PHE A 29 15.39 10.16 3.82
N ALA A 30 14.63 10.54 4.85
CA ALA A 30 14.36 9.65 5.96
C ALA A 30 13.51 8.48 5.44
N LEU A 31 13.98 7.26 5.66
CA LEU A 31 13.22 6.07 5.30
C LEU A 31 11.96 6.00 6.16
N GLN A 32 10.85 5.52 5.59
CA GLN A 32 9.67 5.23 6.40
C GLN A 32 9.98 4.09 7.38
N PRO A 33 9.51 4.19 8.64
CA PRO A 33 9.71 3.14 9.63
C PRO A 33 9.00 1.85 9.18
N LYS A 34 9.66 0.72 9.41
CA LYS A 34 9.07 -0.60 9.22
C LYS A 34 8.51 -1.06 10.57
N MET A 35 7.20 -1.28 10.64
CA MET A 35 6.53 -1.77 11.84
C MET A 35 6.72 -3.29 11.92
N ILE A 36 7.69 -3.73 12.70
CA ILE A 36 8.07 -5.15 12.84
C ILE A 36 7.16 -5.83 13.86
N LYS A 37 6.65 -7.02 13.54
CA LYS A 37 5.89 -7.84 14.50
C LYS A 37 6.83 -8.50 15.51
N TYR A 38 6.34 -8.83 16.69
CA TYR A 38 7.17 -9.38 17.78
C TYR A 38 8.04 -10.60 17.37
N ASN A 39 7.52 -11.47 16.49
CA ASN A 39 8.21 -12.69 16.04
C ASN A 39 8.97 -12.53 14.71
N GLU A 40 9.04 -11.33 14.13
CA GLU A 40 9.64 -11.12 12.83
C GLU A 40 11.12 -10.74 12.99
N SER A 41 12.02 -11.48 12.33
CA SER A 41 13.45 -11.18 12.37
C SER A 41 13.77 -9.96 11.52
N ILE A 42 14.71 -9.15 12.00
CA ILE A 42 15.23 -7.99 11.27
C ILE A 42 16.30 -8.48 10.29
N ASP A 43 16.20 -8.04 9.04
CA ASP A 43 17.22 -8.34 8.03
C ASP A 43 18.49 -7.53 8.35
N PRO A 44 19.67 -8.15 8.51
CA PRO A 44 20.91 -7.41 8.73
C PRO A 44 21.26 -6.43 7.60
N GLU A 45 20.74 -6.64 6.39
CA GLU A 45 20.97 -5.76 5.23
C GLU A 45 19.94 -4.62 5.13
N ASP A 46 18.98 -4.52 6.06
CA ASP A 46 17.94 -3.50 6.02
C ASP A 46 18.57 -2.08 6.08
N PRO A 47 18.34 -1.21 5.08
CA PRO A 47 18.98 0.10 5.01
C PRO A 47 18.53 1.05 6.15
N ARG A 48 17.47 0.68 6.87
CA ARG A 48 16.90 1.41 8.02
C ARG A 48 17.77 1.32 9.28
N LEU A 49 18.68 0.34 9.34
CA LEU A 49 19.63 0.21 10.46
C LEU A 49 20.73 1.28 10.40
N VAL A 50 21.06 1.75 9.19
CA VAL A 50 22.18 2.68 8.96
C VAL A 50 21.68 4.08 8.58
N LYS A 51 20.61 4.16 7.79
CA LYS A 51 20.07 5.44 7.32
C LYS A 51 19.10 6.02 8.33
N ALA A 52 18.95 7.35 8.31
CA ALA A 52 17.95 8.03 9.11
C ALA A 52 16.53 7.52 8.78
N VAL A 53 15.74 7.27 9.82
CA VAL A 53 14.36 6.77 9.73
C VAL A 53 13.43 7.85 10.29
N ALA A 54 12.30 8.07 9.61
CA ALA A 54 11.27 8.98 10.07
C ALA A 54 10.56 8.41 11.32
N PRO A 55 10.00 9.26 12.20
CA PRO A 55 9.20 8.78 13.31
C PRO A 55 7.98 7.98 12.82
N ALA A 56 7.52 7.03 13.63
CA ALA A 56 6.31 6.27 13.37
C ALA A 56 5.08 7.19 13.25
N GLN A 57 4.16 6.84 12.35
CA GLN A 57 2.91 7.59 12.25
C GLN A 57 2.07 7.37 13.50
N LYS A 58 1.37 8.43 13.95
CA LYS A 58 0.51 8.41 15.13
C LYS A 58 -0.54 7.28 15.13
N TRP A 59 -1.00 6.87 13.95
CA TRP A 59 -2.11 5.94 13.78
C TRP A 59 -1.69 4.53 13.37
N GLU A 60 -0.39 4.27 13.31
CA GLU A 60 0.18 2.97 13.00
C GLU A 60 0.80 2.39 14.27
N HIS A 61 0.54 1.12 14.56
CA HIS A 61 1.14 0.44 15.71
C HIS A 61 1.29 -1.06 15.44
N THR A 62 2.19 -1.72 16.17
CA THR A 62 2.53 -3.15 16.01
C THR A 62 1.60 -4.10 16.75
N GLY A 63 0.63 -3.58 17.53
CA GLY A 63 -0.32 -4.41 18.27
C GLY A 63 -1.18 -5.30 17.36
N SER A 64 -1.57 -6.47 17.86
CA SER A 64 -2.36 -7.50 17.14
C SER A 64 -3.69 -6.99 16.56
N ASN A 65 -4.24 -5.92 17.14
CA ASN A 65 -5.53 -5.37 16.76
C ASN A 65 -5.42 -4.37 15.60
N PHE A 66 -4.21 -4.07 15.12
CA PHE A 66 -3.99 -3.17 14.01
C PHE A 66 -4.23 -3.88 12.68
N ASP A 67 -4.99 -3.22 11.81
CA ASP A 67 -5.13 -3.61 10.42
C ASP A 67 -4.97 -2.37 9.54
N GLU A 68 -4.09 -2.45 8.55
CA GLU A 68 -3.73 -1.35 7.67
C GLU A 68 -4.93 -0.92 6.81
N LEU A 69 -5.68 -1.89 6.28
CA LEU A 69 -6.84 -1.61 5.42
C LEU A 69 -7.91 -0.85 6.20
N VAL A 70 -8.21 -1.30 7.42
CA VAL A 70 -9.19 -0.65 8.31
C VAL A 70 -8.71 0.74 8.71
N SER A 71 -7.42 0.92 9.04
CA SER A 71 -6.87 2.24 9.37
C SER A 71 -6.99 3.23 8.21
N ARG A 72 -6.81 2.73 6.98
CA ARG A 72 -6.98 3.52 5.74
C ARG A 72 -8.43 3.91 5.51
N ILE A 73 -9.38 3.00 5.69
CA ILE A 73 -10.83 3.29 5.62
C ILE A 73 -11.21 4.35 6.65
N VAL A 74 -10.77 4.21 7.90
CA VAL A 74 -11.01 5.23 8.95
C VAL A 74 -10.43 6.58 8.53
N GLY A 75 -9.27 6.60 7.85
CA GLY A 75 -8.70 7.82 7.25
C GLY A 75 -9.59 8.45 6.20
N MET A 76 -10.12 7.65 5.27
CA MET A 76 -11.02 8.14 4.21
C MET A 76 -12.34 8.68 4.77
N MET A 77 -12.86 8.08 5.85
CA MET A 77 -14.09 8.53 6.51
C MET A 77 -13.90 9.75 7.41
N THR A 78 -12.66 10.10 7.76
CA THR A 78 -12.39 11.20 8.69
C THR A 78 -12.69 12.54 8.01
N ILE A 79 -13.61 13.30 8.59
CA ILE A 79 -13.97 14.65 8.14
C ILE A 79 -13.47 15.64 9.20
N ARG A 80 -12.91 16.78 8.78
CA ARG A 80 -12.42 17.86 9.68
C ARG A 80 -11.40 17.42 10.75
N GLY A 81 -10.72 16.29 10.54
CA GLY A 81 -9.77 15.74 11.51
C GLY A 81 -10.40 14.99 12.68
N GLU A 82 -11.72 14.81 12.70
CA GLU A 82 -12.48 14.10 13.74
C GLU A 82 -12.36 12.58 13.62
N ARG A 83 -11.13 12.06 13.80
CA ARG A 83 -10.83 10.63 13.60
C ARG A 83 -11.50 9.73 14.64
N GLU A 84 -11.81 10.25 15.82
CA GLU A 84 -12.50 9.50 16.87
C GLU A 84 -13.94 9.15 16.49
N VAL A 85 -14.64 10.10 15.86
CA VAL A 85 -15.99 9.89 15.32
C VAL A 85 -15.95 8.81 14.23
N ALA A 86 -15.02 8.93 13.27
CA ALA A 86 -14.84 7.93 12.22
C ALA A 86 -14.53 6.53 12.80
N ARG A 87 -13.72 6.45 13.86
CA ARG A 87 -13.42 5.19 14.56
C ARG A 87 -14.65 4.61 15.25
N ASN A 88 -15.50 5.46 15.86
CA ASN A 88 -16.74 5.01 16.49
C ASN A 88 -17.72 4.44 15.46
N VAL A 89 -17.87 5.11 14.30
CA VAL A 89 -18.68 4.58 13.20
C VAL A 89 -18.12 3.23 12.72
N MET A 90 -16.80 3.09 12.58
CA MET A 90 -16.20 1.80 12.22
C MET A 90 -16.40 0.71 13.28
N ARG A 91 -16.43 1.05 14.57
CA ARG A 91 -16.78 0.08 15.63
C ARG A 91 -18.23 -0.36 15.55
N MET A 92 -19.14 0.57 15.26
CA MET A 92 -20.55 0.26 15.07
C MET A 92 -20.78 -0.63 13.86
N THR A 93 -20.16 -0.32 12.71
CA THR A 93 -20.25 -1.17 11.52
C THR A 93 -19.72 -2.58 11.76
N PHE A 94 -18.59 -2.73 12.45
CA PHE A 94 -18.09 -4.06 12.84
C PHE A 94 -19.05 -4.84 13.74
N ARG A 95 -19.69 -4.15 14.69
CA ARG A 95 -20.74 -4.76 15.53
C ARG A 95 -21.89 -5.24 14.65
N GLU A 96 -22.42 -4.40 13.76
CA GLU A 96 -23.55 -4.75 12.90
C GLU A 96 -23.22 -5.91 11.96
N ILE A 97 -22.06 -5.88 11.29
CA ILE A 97 -21.60 -6.98 10.44
C ILE A 97 -21.59 -8.29 11.25
N LYS A 98 -21.00 -8.26 12.45
CA LYS A 98 -20.91 -9.46 13.29
C LYS A 98 -22.28 -9.94 13.76
N LEU A 99 -23.19 -9.05 14.15
CA LEU A 99 -24.56 -9.41 14.55
C LEU A 99 -25.34 -10.05 13.41
N ILE A 100 -25.27 -9.46 12.21
CA ILE A 100 -25.91 -9.99 11.00
C ILE A 100 -25.36 -11.38 10.68
N GLN A 101 -24.03 -11.55 10.70
CA GLN A 101 -23.41 -12.84 10.40
C GLN A 101 -23.78 -13.93 11.41
N VAL A 102 -23.83 -13.60 12.71
CA VAL A 102 -24.24 -14.55 13.76
C VAL A 102 -25.71 -14.96 13.62
N HIS A 103 -26.58 -14.05 13.20
CA HIS A 103 -27.99 -14.37 12.99
C HIS A 103 -28.23 -15.26 11.77
N ILE A 104 -27.41 -15.11 10.72
CA ILE A 104 -27.51 -15.89 9.47
C ILE A 104 -26.79 -17.24 9.58
N SER A 105 -25.81 -17.39 10.47
CA SER A 105 -25.00 -18.60 10.61
C SER A 105 -25.78 -19.74 11.30
N GLU A 106 -26.72 -20.35 10.59
CA GLU A 106 -27.29 -21.66 10.95
C GLU A 106 -26.31 -22.81 10.67
N SER A 107 -25.21 -22.55 9.94
CA SER A 107 -24.18 -23.53 9.58
C SER A 107 -22.76 -23.03 9.88
N ASN A 108 -21.84 -23.98 10.13
CA ASN A 108 -20.44 -23.73 10.50
C ASN A 108 -19.57 -23.15 9.37
N ALA A 109 -20.12 -22.91 8.18
CA ALA A 109 -19.37 -22.45 7.01
C ALA A 109 -19.25 -20.93 6.88
N THR A 110 -19.99 -20.16 7.69
CA THR A 110 -20.07 -18.69 7.55
C THR A 110 -18.89 -17.99 8.24
N VAL A 111 -18.27 -17.04 7.54
CA VAL A 111 -17.19 -16.21 8.08
C VAL A 111 -17.75 -15.17 9.06
N ILE A 112 -17.51 -15.37 10.36
CA ILE A 112 -18.03 -14.51 11.44
C ILE A 112 -17.12 -13.28 11.69
N ASN A 113 -15.83 -13.36 11.36
CA ASN A 113 -14.89 -12.27 11.64
C ASN A 113 -15.17 -11.07 10.71
N PRO A 114 -15.55 -9.90 11.24
CA PRO A 114 -15.91 -8.76 10.39
C PRO A 114 -14.70 -8.20 9.62
N THR A 115 -13.48 -8.35 10.14
CA THR A 115 -12.27 -7.88 9.45
C THR A 115 -12.06 -8.64 8.14
N THR A 116 -12.18 -9.97 8.16
CA THR A 116 -12.00 -10.80 6.95
C THR A 116 -13.10 -10.52 5.92
N VAL A 117 -14.33 -10.30 6.37
CA VAL A 117 -15.44 -9.89 5.48
C VAL A 117 -15.13 -8.58 4.76
N ILE A 118 -14.55 -7.59 5.45
CA ILE A 118 -14.15 -6.33 4.80
C ILE A 118 -13.02 -6.54 3.80
N HIS A 119 -11.99 -7.34 4.12
CA HIS A 119 -10.91 -7.63 3.17
C HIS A 119 -11.44 -8.28 1.90
N GLU A 120 -12.32 -9.27 2.03
CA GLU A 120 -12.96 -9.94 0.90
C GLU A 120 -13.86 -8.99 0.11
N ALA A 121 -14.67 -8.19 0.80
CA ALA A 121 -15.53 -7.20 0.15
C ALA A 121 -14.71 -6.19 -0.66
N VAL A 122 -13.61 -5.66 -0.10
CA VAL A 122 -12.73 -4.74 -0.83
C VAL A 122 -12.11 -5.43 -2.04
N LYS A 123 -11.58 -6.65 -1.88
CA LYS A 123 -11.01 -7.43 -2.99
C LYS A 123 -12.02 -7.70 -4.11
N ASN A 124 -13.28 -7.93 -3.76
CA ASN A 124 -14.33 -8.17 -4.76
C ASN A 124 -14.78 -6.87 -5.45
N CYS A 125 -14.71 -5.74 -4.74
CA CYS A 125 -15.07 -4.43 -5.27
C CYS A 125 -13.93 -3.71 -6.01
N THR A 126 -12.68 -4.21 -5.94
CA THR A 126 -11.57 -3.60 -6.67
C THR A 126 -11.70 -3.84 -8.18
N PRO A 127 -11.75 -2.78 -9.00
CA PRO A 127 -11.88 -2.92 -10.45
C PRO A 127 -10.60 -3.51 -11.05
N LEU A 128 -10.75 -4.37 -12.05
CA LEU A 128 -9.63 -5.00 -12.76
C LEU A 128 -9.02 -4.09 -13.83
N LEU A 129 -9.82 -3.21 -14.43
CA LEU A 129 -9.42 -2.36 -15.55
C LEU A 129 -9.56 -0.89 -15.15
N LEU A 130 -8.55 -0.08 -15.49
CA LEU A 130 -8.57 1.37 -15.27
C LEU A 130 -8.58 2.09 -16.62
N LEU A 131 -9.38 3.15 -16.72
CA LEU A 131 -9.39 4.01 -17.91
C LEU A 131 -8.46 5.20 -17.68
N GLN A 132 -7.42 5.33 -18.51
CA GLN A 132 -6.57 6.50 -18.55
C GLN A 132 -6.92 7.40 -19.73
N SER A 133 -7.12 8.68 -19.45
CA SER A 133 -7.30 9.69 -20.49
C SER A 133 -5.97 10.03 -21.14
N VAL A 134 -5.86 9.82 -22.46
CA VAL A 134 -4.67 10.14 -23.26
C VAL A 134 -5.04 11.19 -24.32
N PRO A 135 -4.44 12.38 -24.30
CA PRO A 135 -4.67 13.39 -25.33
C PRO A 135 -3.97 12.98 -26.64
N ARG A 136 -4.73 12.91 -27.75
CA ARG A 136 -4.22 12.76 -29.12
C ARG A 136 -5.06 13.60 -30.08
N GLY A 137 -4.41 14.43 -30.90
CA GLY A 137 -5.09 15.24 -31.92
C GLY A 137 -6.15 16.21 -31.37
N GLY A 138 -5.97 16.73 -30.14
CA GLY A 138 -6.95 17.62 -29.50
C GLY A 138 -8.13 16.92 -28.83
N ILE A 139 -8.21 15.58 -28.89
CA ILE A 139 -9.25 14.77 -28.25
C ILE A 139 -8.65 13.94 -27.12
N LEU A 140 -9.41 13.73 -26.05
CA LEU A 140 -9.04 12.85 -24.93
C LEU A 140 -9.63 11.45 -25.13
N TYR A 141 -8.78 10.48 -25.42
CA TYR A 141 -9.17 9.07 -25.53
C TYR A 141 -9.10 8.38 -24.18
N LYS A 142 -10.11 7.59 -23.83
CA LYS A 142 -10.07 6.72 -22.64
C LYS A 142 -9.51 5.37 -23.04
N VAL A 143 -8.25 5.12 -22.68
CA VAL A 143 -7.54 3.87 -22.98
C VAL A 143 -7.54 2.99 -21.73
N ILE A 144 -7.81 1.70 -21.91
CA ILE A 144 -7.74 0.71 -20.84
C ILE A 144 -6.26 0.41 -20.52
N ILE A 145 -5.91 0.42 -19.24
CA ILE A 145 -4.59 0.04 -18.69
C ILE A 145 -4.77 -1.08 -17.67
#